data_AF-E6TY43-F1
#
_entry.id   AF-E6TY43-F1
#
_cell.length_a   1.000
_cell.length_b   1.000
_cell.length_c   1.000
_cell.angle_alpha   90.00
_cell.angle_beta   90.00
_cell.angle_gamma   90.00
#
_symmetry.space_group_name_H-M   'P 1'
#
loop_
_entity.id
_entity.type
_entity.pdbx_description
1 polymer ?
#
loop_
_entity_poly.entity_id
_entity_poly.type
_entity_poly.pdbx_seq_one_letter_code
_entity_poly.pdbx_strand_id
1 'polypeptide(L)'
;MRKQLLVFLLLLTSMIVTIGCNDHDDIEEIAVEYLEQLKAENFDEASAMFNDRVQALYTTEQLEKTWEEIKGDIGEFKGQEYEATEEFGTSETVHIRGIFDKNQIIFSFNFDENNKITNFYIH
;
A
#
# COMPACT_ATOMS: atom_id res chain seq x y z
N MET A 1 -15.43 -24.20 47.17
CA MET A 1 -14.92 -23.16 46.24
C MET A 1 -14.04 -23.76 45.12
N ARG A 2 -14.56 -24.57 44.19
CA ARG A 2 -13.77 -25.07 43.03
C ARG A 2 -14.54 -25.32 41.72
N LYS A 3 -15.84 -25.01 41.65
CA LYS A 3 -16.66 -25.25 40.44
C LYS A 3 -17.20 -23.97 39.77
N GLN A 4 -17.16 -22.83 40.45
CA GLN A 4 -17.58 -21.53 39.91
C GLN A 4 -16.42 -20.77 39.23
N LEU A 5 -15.16 -21.20 39.44
CA LEU A 5 -13.97 -20.58 38.84
C LEU A 5 -13.68 -21.10 37.41
N LEU A 6 -14.22 -22.26 37.04
CA LEU A 6 -14.01 -22.87 35.73
C LEU A 6 -14.94 -22.31 34.65
N VAL A 7 -16.12 -21.79 35.03
CA VAL A 7 -17.08 -21.20 34.09
C VAL A 7 -16.63 -19.81 33.61
N PHE A 8 -15.93 -19.06 34.47
CA PHE A 8 -15.37 -17.75 34.09
C PHE A 8 -14.14 -17.86 33.18
N LEU A 9 -13.38 -18.96 33.25
CA LEU A 9 -12.20 -19.17 32.40
C LEU A 9 -12.56 -19.64 30.97
N LEU A 10 -13.78 -20.16 30.77
CA LEU A 10 -14.28 -20.65 29.47
C LEU A 10 -14.99 -19.57 28.64
N LEU A 11 -15.37 -18.44 29.25
CA LEU A 11 -16.02 -17.31 28.55
C LEU A 11 -15.02 -16.31 27.95
N LEU A 12 -13.75 -16.36 28.36
CA LEU A 12 -12.68 -15.47 27.87
C LEU A 12 -12.09 -15.90 26.53
N THR A 13 -12.36 -17.13 26.07
CA THR A 13 -11.87 -17.66 24.79
C THR A 13 -12.86 -17.51 23.63
N SER A 14 -14.06 -16.97 23.88
CA SER A 14 -15.11 -16.83 22.85
C SER A 14 -15.14 -15.47 22.15
N MET A 15 -14.23 -14.55 22.47
CA MET A 15 -13.95 -13.40 21.61
C MET A 15 -12.88 -13.84 20.59
N ILE A 16 -13.25 -14.83 19.78
CA ILE A 16 -12.60 -15.05 18.49
C ILE A 16 -12.87 -13.76 17.73
N VAL A 17 -11.87 -12.90 17.76
CA VAL A 17 -11.75 -11.73 16.92
C VAL A 17 -11.85 -12.24 15.50
N THR A 18 -13.05 -12.21 14.94
CA THR A 18 -13.25 -12.20 13.49
C THR A 18 -12.81 -10.82 13.02
N ILE A 19 -11.50 -10.60 12.99
CA ILE A 19 -10.92 -9.72 11.97
C ILE A 19 -11.21 -10.48 10.69
N GLY A 20 -12.36 -10.19 10.07
CA GLY A 20 -12.40 -10.34 8.62
C GLY A 20 -11.35 -9.36 8.12
N CYS A 21 -10.28 -9.88 7.52
CA CYS A 21 -9.44 -9.05 6.66
C CYS A 21 -10.38 -8.40 5.67
N ASN A 22 -10.54 -7.09 5.79
CA ASN A 22 -11.11 -6.30 4.73
C ASN A 22 -9.91 -6.04 3.82
N ASP A 23 -9.62 -6.98 2.90
CA ASP A 23 -8.39 -6.97 2.08
C ASP A 23 -8.17 -5.59 1.39
N HIS A 24 -9.27 -4.88 1.14
CA HIS A 24 -9.29 -3.48 0.69
C HIS A 24 -8.57 -2.47 1.59
N ASP A 25 -8.75 -2.54 2.91
CA ASP A 25 -8.08 -1.61 3.83
C ASP A 25 -6.57 -1.88 3.85
N ASP A 26 -6.16 -3.13 3.61
CA ASP A 26 -4.76 -3.55 3.58
C ASP A 26 -4.03 -3.03 2.32
N ILE A 27 -4.66 -3.08 1.13
CA ILE A 27 -4.02 -2.58 -0.11
C ILE A 27 -3.93 -1.06 -0.18
N GLU A 28 -4.88 -0.34 0.44
CA GLU A 28 -4.78 1.11 0.60
C GLU A 28 -3.56 1.47 1.45
N GLU A 29 -3.40 0.82 2.61
CA GLU A 29 -2.26 1.03 3.49
C GLU A 29 -0.94 0.73 2.78
N ILE A 30 -0.88 -0.33 1.96
CA ILE A 30 0.31 -0.67 1.17
C ILE A 30 0.60 0.41 0.10
N ALA A 31 -0.41 0.94 -0.59
CA ALA A 31 -0.20 2.02 -1.56
C ALA A 31 0.31 3.31 -0.89
N VAL A 32 -0.25 3.64 0.28
CA VAL A 32 0.17 4.77 1.11
C VAL A 32 1.62 4.59 1.58
N GLU A 33 1.93 3.42 2.13
CA GLU A 33 3.27 3.09 2.62
C GLU A 33 4.31 3.14 1.50
N TYR A 34 3.97 2.66 0.30
CA TYR A 34 4.87 2.72 -0.85
C TYR A 34 5.33 4.16 -1.15
N LEU A 35 4.40 5.12 -1.19
CA LEU A 35 4.73 6.52 -1.42
C LEU A 35 5.47 7.17 -0.23
N GLU A 36 5.20 6.74 1.00
CA GLU A 36 5.99 7.17 2.16
C GLU A 36 7.44 6.65 2.08
N GLN A 37 7.66 5.44 1.57
CA GLN A 37 9.02 4.94 1.29
C GLN A 37 9.71 5.76 0.19
N LEU A 38 9.01 6.12 -0.90
CA LEU A 38 9.59 7.01 -1.93
C LEU A 38 9.95 8.39 -1.39
N LYS A 39 9.07 8.98 -0.58
CA LYS A 39 9.30 10.26 0.09
C LYS A 39 10.50 10.19 1.05
N ALA A 40 10.69 9.06 1.72
CA ALA A 40 11.85 8.80 2.57
C ALA A 40 13.12 8.42 1.80
N GLU A 41 13.05 8.33 0.46
CA GLU A 41 14.13 7.88 -0.44
C GLU A 41 14.63 6.45 -0.12
N ASN A 42 13.74 5.64 0.47
CA ASN A 42 13.94 4.23 0.79
C ASN A 42 13.54 3.36 -0.42
N PHE A 43 14.30 3.46 -1.50
CA PHE A 43 13.92 2.85 -2.78
C PHE A 43 14.00 1.32 -2.77
N ASP A 44 14.89 0.73 -1.98
CA ASP A 44 14.97 -0.73 -1.84
C ASP A 44 13.73 -1.29 -1.13
N GLU A 45 13.27 -0.60 -0.08
CA GLU A 45 12.04 -0.93 0.64
C GLU A 45 10.81 -0.78 -0.25
N ALA A 46 10.70 0.32 -1.00
CA ALA A 46 9.62 0.52 -1.97
C ALA A 46 9.63 -0.57 -3.05
N SER A 47 10.81 -0.92 -3.58
CA SER A 47 10.97 -1.99 -4.56
C SER A 47 10.56 -3.37 -4.00
N ALA A 48 10.82 -3.63 -2.72
CA ALA A 48 10.43 -4.87 -2.04
C ALA A 48 8.90 -5.10 -1.96
N MET A 49 8.10 -4.05 -2.17
CA MET A 49 6.62 -4.11 -2.15
C MET A 49 6.03 -4.63 -3.47
N PHE A 50 6.79 -4.59 -4.55
CA PHE A 50 6.43 -5.20 -5.82
C PHE A 50 6.42 -6.73 -5.73
N ASN A 51 5.67 -7.37 -6.64
CA ASN A 51 5.82 -8.80 -6.85
C ASN A 51 7.11 -9.12 -7.63
N ASP A 52 7.54 -10.39 -7.58
CA ASP A 52 8.79 -10.86 -8.21
C ASP A 52 8.90 -10.49 -9.69
N ARG A 53 7.77 -10.50 -10.41
CA ARG A 53 7.73 -10.15 -11.84
C ARG A 53 8.10 -8.69 -12.06
N VAL A 54 7.55 -7.77 -11.27
CA VAL A 54 7.83 -6.34 -11.41
C VAL A 54 9.25 -6.03 -10.93
N GLN A 55 9.69 -6.61 -9.83
CA GLN A 55 11.08 -6.45 -9.34
C GLN A 55 12.13 -6.87 -10.37
N ALA A 56 11.83 -7.91 -11.17
CA ALA A 56 12.74 -8.37 -12.23
C ALA A 56 12.83 -7.40 -13.42
N LEU A 57 11.86 -6.49 -13.58
CA LEU A 57 11.76 -5.57 -14.72
C LEU A 57 12.05 -4.12 -14.36
N TYR A 58 11.84 -3.74 -13.10
CA TYR A 58 11.96 -2.38 -12.61
C TYR A 58 12.93 -2.31 -11.44
N THR A 59 14.14 -1.83 -11.71
CA THR A 59 15.24 -1.82 -10.74
C THR A 59 15.07 -0.67 -9.74
N THR A 60 15.68 -0.79 -8.56
CA THR A 60 15.77 0.31 -7.57
C THR A 60 16.28 1.60 -8.22
N GLU A 61 17.32 1.52 -9.05
CA GLU A 61 17.89 2.68 -9.76
C GLU A 61 16.89 3.34 -10.72
N GLN A 62 16.06 2.55 -11.41
CA GLN A 62 15.02 3.10 -12.28
C GLN A 62 13.92 3.79 -11.48
N LEU A 63 13.59 3.25 -10.30
CA LEU A 63 12.63 3.85 -9.39
C LEU A 63 13.15 5.19 -8.83
N GLU A 64 14.39 5.22 -8.33
CA GLU A 64 15.06 6.43 -7.86
C GLU A 64 15.06 7.51 -8.94
N LYS A 65 15.55 7.17 -10.14
CA LYS A 65 15.60 8.09 -11.27
C LYS A 65 14.21 8.64 -11.62
N THR A 66 13.19 7.78 -11.67
CA THR A 66 11.82 8.21 -11.99
C THR A 66 11.29 9.16 -10.93
N TRP A 67 11.55 8.89 -9.66
CA TRP A 67 11.15 9.76 -8.56
C TRP A 67 11.85 11.13 -8.60
N GLU A 68 13.16 11.14 -8.88
CA GLU A 68 13.93 12.38 -9.07
C GLU A 68 13.44 13.20 -10.26
N GLU A 69 13.10 12.55 -11.38
CA GLU A 69 12.51 13.21 -12.56
C GLU A 69 11.18 13.88 -12.21
N ILE A 70 10.28 13.18 -11.50
CA ILE A 70 9.03 13.73 -11.00
C ILE A 70 9.31 14.95 -10.10
N LYS A 71 10.21 14.84 -9.12
CA LYS A 71 10.55 15.96 -8.23
C LYS A 71 11.15 17.15 -8.99
N GLY A 72 11.99 16.90 -9.99
CA GLY A 72 12.56 17.94 -10.85
C GLY A 72 11.48 18.73 -11.60
N ASP A 73 10.51 18.02 -12.15
CA ASP A 73 9.43 18.59 -12.95
C ASP A 73 8.40 19.33 -12.09
N ILE A 74 7.81 18.64 -11.10
CA ILE A 74 6.64 19.14 -10.34
C ILE A 74 6.95 19.57 -8.89
N GLY A 75 8.22 19.52 -8.47
CA GLY A 75 8.71 19.98 -7.18
C GLY A 75 8.69 18.91 -6.08
N GLU A 76 8.90 19.28 -4.81
CA GLU A 76 9.00 18.30 -3.73
C GLU A 76 7.63 17.73 -3.35
N PHE A 77 7.62 16.45 -2.98
CA PHE A 77 6.43 15.78 -2.47
C PHE A 77 6.05 16.31 -1.08
N LYS A 78 4.78 16.66 -0.88
CA LYS A 78 4.25 17.23 0.36
C LYS A 78 3.36 16.27 1.13
N GLY A 79 2.78 15.29 0.46
CA GLY A 79 1.91 14.31 1.06
C GLY A 79 0.98 13.68 0.04
N GLN A 80 0.03 12.91 0.55
CA GLN A 80 -0.90 12.16 -0.26
C GLN A 80 -2.28 12.06 0.38
N GLU A 81 -3.26 11.82 -0.46
CA GLU A 81 -4.64 11.57 -0.08
C GLU A 81 -5.16 10.36 -0.87
N TYR A 82 -5.83 9.43 -0.20
CA TYR A 82 -6.56 8.38 -0.89
C TYR A 82 -7.62 8.99 -1.82
N GLU A 83 -7.73 8.47 -3.04
CA GLU A 83 -8.69 8.94 -4.03
C GLU A 83 -9.82 7.94 -4.25
N ALA A 84 -9.48 6.71 -4.62
CA ALA A 84 -10.45 5.65 -4.88
C ALA A 84 -9.80 4.26 -4.96
N THR A 85 -10.62 3.23 -4.83
CA THR A 85 -10.28 1.85 -5.19
C THR A 85 -11.23 1.41 -6.29
N GLU A 86 -10.69 0.93 -7.39
CA GLU A 86 -11.45 0.38 -8.51
C GLU A 86 -11.27 -1.15 -8.57
N GLU A 87 -12.39 -1.87 -8.53
CA GLU A 87 -12.43 -3.32 -8.68
C GLU A 87 -12.80 -3.70 -10.12
N PHE A 88 -11.95 -4.48 -10.79
CA PHE A 88 -12.25 -5.08 -12.08
C PHE A 88 -12.00 -6.59 -12.06
N GLY A 89 -13.09 -7.33 -11.83
CA GLY A 89 -13.03 -8.79 -11.75
C GLY A 89 -12.35 -9.24 -10.46
N THR A 90 -11.12 -9.74 -10.56
CA THR A 90 -10.31 -10.15 -9.40
C THR A 90 -9.08 -9.25 -9.20
N SER A 91 -9.02 -8.13 -9.91
CA SER A 91 -7.95 -7.16 -9.79
C SER A 91 -8.47 -5.89 -9.13
N GLU A 92 -7.72 -5.42 -8.16
CA GLU A 92 -8.01 -4.19 -7.41
C GLU A 92 -6.95 -3.15 -7.78
N THR A 93 -7.41 -1.93 -8.04
CA THR A 93 -6.55 -0.78 -8.33
C THR A 93 -6.78 0.30 -7.30
N VAL A 94 -5.75 0.70 -6.56
CA VAL A 94 -5.82 1.83 -5.63
C VAL A 94 -5.27 3.08 -6.31
N HIS A 95 -6.01 4.17 -6.22
CA HIS A 95 -5.63 5.50 -6.67
C HIS A 95 -5.30 6.38 -5.47
N ILE A 96 -4.07 6.90 -5.44
CA ILE A 96 -3.59 7.83 -4.43
C ILE A 96 -3.22 9.15 -5.10
N ARG A 97 -3.82 10.25 -4.64
CA ARG A 97 -3.47 11.60 -5.08
C ARG A 97 -2.19 12.05 -4.38
N GLY A 98 -1.10 12.18 -5.13
CA GLY A 98 0.14 12.78 -4.66
C GLY A 98 0.11 14.29 -4.77
N ILE A 99 0.49 14.99 -3.69
CA ILE A 99 0.53 16.45 -3.61
C ILE A 99 1.99 16.90 -3.67
N PHE A 100 2.34 17.68 -4.69
CA PHE A 100 3.67 18.26 -4.88
C PHE A 100 3.62 19.80 -4.82
N ASP A 101 4.77 20.46 -4.78
CA ASP A 101 4.88 21.92 -4.74
C ASP A 101 4.12 22.62 -5.88
N LYS A 102 4.19 22.09 -7.11
CA LYS A 102 3.66 22.76 -8.31
C LYS A 102 2.36 22.15 -8.82
N ASN A 103 2.10 20.87 -8.52
CA ASN A 103 0.97 20.15 -9.08
C ASN A 103 0.54 18.97 -8.20
N GLN A 104 -0.57 18.33 -8.57
CA GLN A 104 -1.00 17.04 -8.04
C GLN A 104 -1.01 16.01 -9.17
N ILE A 105 -0.68 14.77 -8.86
CA ILE A 105 -0.73 13.63 -9.79
C ILE A 105 -1.42 12.45 -9.12
N ILE A 106 -1.99 11.55 -9.91
CA ILE A 106 -2.64 10.34 -9.39
C ILE A 106 -1.72 9.16 -9.63
N PHE A 107 -1.33 8.52 -8.54
CA PHE A 107 -0.61 7.26 -8.53
C PHE A 107 -1.61 6.10 -8.50
N SER A 108 -1.51 5.19 -9.46
CA SER A 108 -2.39 4.04 -9.60
C SER A 108 -1.60 2.76 -9.38
N PHE A 109 -2.08 1.92 -8.46
CA PHE A 109 -1.43 0.69 -8.02
C PHE A 109 -2.34 -0.50 -8.25
N ASN A 110 -1.91 -1.47 -9.05
CA ASN A 110 -2.65 -2.72 -9.23
C ASN A 110 -2.13 -3.79 -8.29
N PHE A 111 -3.03 -4.50 -7.61
CA PHE A 111 -2.69 -5.56 -6.65
C PHE A 111 -3.05 -6.96 -7.16
N ASP A 112 -2.31 -7.96 -6.69
CA ASP A 112 -2.68 -9.37 -6.79
C ASP A 112 -3.32 -9.87 -5.48
N GLU A 113 -3.77 -11.13 -5.48
CA GLU A 113 -4.40 -11.80 -4.33
C GLU A 113 -3.52 -11.91 -3.07
N ASN A 114 -2.22 -11.59 -3.16
CA ASN A 114 -1.30 -11.56 -2.03
C ASN A 114 -0.96 -10.13 -1.60
N ASN A 115 -1.76 -9.15 -2.04
CA ASN A 115 -1.58 -7.72 -1.79
C ASN A 115 -0.20 -7.20 -2.24
N LYS A 116 0.39 -7.80 -3.29
CA LYS A 116 1.63 -7.32 -3.90
C LYS A 116 1.33 -6.40 -5.08
N ILE A 117 2.16 -5.36 -5.23
CA ILE A 117 2.02 -4.42 -6.34
C ILE A 117 2.49 -5.10 -7.62
N THR A 118 1.57 -5.25 -8.57
CA THR A 118 1.80 -5.93 -9.86
C THR A 118 2.00 -4.97 -11.02
N ASN A 119 1.63 -3.70 -10.83
CA ASN A 119 1.86 -2.59 -11.73
C ASN A 119 1.70 -1.24 -10.99
N PHE A 120 2.40 -0.22 -11.49
CA PHE A 120 2.31 1.16 -11.01
C PHE A 120 2.33 2.11 -12.22
N TYR A 121 1.49 3.14 -12.21
CA TYR A 121 1.46 4.16 -13.26
C TYR A 121 0.90 5.49 -12.74
N ILE A 122 1.21 6.56 -13.47
CA ILE A 122 0.86 7.94 -13.12
C ILE A 122 -0.08 8.51 -14.20
N HIS A 123 -1.10 9.26 -13.77
CA HIS A 123 -2.00 10.02 -14.66
C HIS A 123 -1.69 11.51 -14.68
#